data_AF-A0A6F8XR47-F1
#
_entry.id   AF-A0A6F8XR47-F1
#
_cell.length_a   1.000
_cell.length_b   1.000
_cell.length_c   1.000
_cell.angle_alpha   90.00
_cell.angle_beta   90.00
_cell.angle_gamma   90.00
#
_symmetry.space_group_name_H-M   'P 1'
#
loop_
_entity.id
_entity.type
_entity.pdbx_description
1 polymer ?
#
loop_
_entity_poly.entity_id
_entity_poly.type
_entity_poly.pdbx_seq_one_letter_code
_entity_poly.pdbx_strand_id
1 'polypeptide(L)'
;MIAAFIRPSTWKPAPVDASRHAAALDAWGGLQVLVVGDVMVDEWRFADADRISREAPAPVLTLRRRQISAGGGGNAAANLAALGARAALAGWWGTTPPVNGSPPGSPPTASRTA
;
A
#
# COMPACT_ATOMS: atom_id res chain seq x y z
N MET A 1 7.33 -12.13 15.37
CA MET A 1 7.93 -10.78 15.37
C MET A 1 8.91 -10.71 14.20
N ILE A 2 8.47 -10.26 13.01
CA ILE A 2 9.43 -9.92 11.95
C ILE A 2 9.96 -8.54 12.32
N ALA A 3 11.03 -8.52 13.12
CA ALA A 3 11.90 -7.36 13.15
C ALA A 3 12.59 -7.35 11.78
N ALA A 4 12.10 -6.51 10.86
CA ALA A 4 12.83 -6.22 9.64
C ALA A 4 14.14 -5.55 10.09
N PHE A 5 15.22 -6.33 10.16
CA PHE A 5 16.57 -5.82 10.34
C PHE A 5 16.97 -5.16 9.01
N ILE A 6 16.38 -3.99 8.75
CA ILE A 6 16.80 -3.10 7.68
C ILE A 6 18.23 -2.73 8.05
N ARG A 7 19.22 -3.31 7.34
CA ARG A 7 20.56 -2.75 7.35
C ARG A 7 20.40 -1.27 7.05
N PRO A 8 20.89 -0.34 7.90
CA PRO A 8 20.83 1.07 7.57
C PRO A 8 21.53 1.19 6.22
N SER A 9 20.76 1.51 5.18
CA SER A 9 21.31 1.65 3.86
C SER A 9 22.32 2.79 3.94
N THR A 10 23.49 2.60 3.33
CA THR A 10 24.47 3.69 3.11
C THR A 10 23.96 4.72 2.10
N TRP A 11 22.66 4.71 1.81
CA TRP A 11 21.99 5.72 1.03
C TRP A 11 22.09 7.04 1.79
N LYS A 12 23.00 7.89 1.32
CA LYS A 12 23.03 9.29 1.68
C LYS A 12 22.21 10.02 0.61
N PRO A 13 20.98 10.49 0.93
CA PRO A 13 20.22 11.26 -0.06
C PRO A 13 21.06 12.47 -0.46
N ALA A 14 21.08 12.78 -1.76
CA ALA A 14 21.68 14.02 -2.23
C ALA A 14 21.02 15.21 -1.49
N PRO A 15 21.76 16.33 -1.27
CA PRO A 15 21.19 17.52 -0.65
C PRO A 15 19.89 17.92 -1.32
N VAL A 16 18.82 17.99 -0.53
CA VAL A 16 17.47 18.27 -0.99
C VAL A 16 17.29 19.78 -1.05
N ASP A 17 17.23 20.36 -2.25
CA ASP A 17 16.84 21.77 -2.43
C ASP A 17 15.32 21.89 -2.28
N ALA A 18 14.85 22.38 -1.13
CA ALA A 18 13.42 22.47 -0.80
C ALA A 18 12.60 23.22 -1.88
N SER A 19 13.20 24.22 -2.52
CA SER A 19 12.57 25.05 -3.56
C SER A 19 12.25 24.24 -4.82
N ARG A 20 13.19 23.40 -5.26
CA ARG A 20 12.98 22.49 -6.39
C ARG A 20 11.95 21.41 -6.09
N HIS A 21 11.89 20.94 -4.85
CA HIS A 21 10.90 19.94 -4.44
C HIS A 21 9.50 20.52 -4.43
N ALA A 22 9.30 21.73 -3.88
CA ALA A 22 8.00 22.38 -3.88
C ALA A 22 7.46 22.57 -5.31
N ALA A 23 8.29 23.12 -6.21
CA ALA A 23 7.92 23.29 -7.61
C ALA A 23 7.60 21.95 -8.32
N ALA A 24 8.36 20.90 -8.01
CA ALA A 24 8.10 19.57 -8.56
C ALA A 24 6.80 18.94 -8.01
N LEU A 25 6.43 19.21 -6.75
CA LEU A 25 5.18 18.74 -6.16
C LEU A 25 3.98 19.48 -6.77
N ASP A 26 4.07 20.80 -6.92
CA ASP A 26 3.01 21.62 -7.53
C ASP A 26 2.76 21.24 -9.00
N ALA A 27 3.79 20.80 -9.72
CA ALA A 27 3.70 20.42 -11.12
C ALA A 27 2.78 19.20 -11.39
N TRP A 28 2.45 18.41 -10.37
CA TRP A 28 1.53 17.26 -10.51
C TRP A 28 0.06 17.67 -10.50
N GLY A 29 -0.26 18.87 -10.01
CA GLY A 29 -1.62 19.37 -9.91
C GLY A 29 -2.35 19.35 -11.25
N GLY A 30 -3.46 18.62 -11.31
CA GLY A 30 -4.32 18.55 -12.51
C GLY A 30 -3.83 17.65 -13.65
N LEU A 31 -2.64 17.03 -13.55
CA LEU A 31 -2.16 16.10 -14.57
C LEU A 31 -3.06 14.87 -14.66
N GLN A 32 -3.30 14.39 -15.88
CA GLN A 32 -4.00 13.12 -16.11
C GLN A 32 -2.98 11.99 -16.26
N VAL A 33 -3.04 10.99 -15.39
CA VAL A 33 -2.05 9.91 -15.36
C VAL A 33 -2.76 8.56 -15.38
N LEU A 34 -2.38 7.69 -16.32
CA LEU A 34 -2.78 6.28 -16.32
C LEU A 34 -1.64 5.44 -15.75
N VAL A 35 -1.88 4.83 -14.59
CA VAL A 35 -1.00 3.82 -14.00
C VAL A 35 -1.36 2.46 -14.58
N VAL A 36 -0.40 1.78 -15.19
CA VAL A 36 -0.55 0.40 -15.65
C VAL A 36 0.34 -0.51 -14.81
N GLY A 37 -0.25 -1.44 -14.08
CA GLY A 37 0.50 -2.34 -13.21
C GLY A 37 -0.38 -3.24 -12.35
N ASP A 38 0.25 -4.03 -11.49
CA ASP A 38 -0.45 -5.01 -10.66
C ASP A 38 -1.37 -4.33 -9.64
N VAL A 39 -2.64 -4.77 -9.63
CA VAL A 39 -3.61 -4.34 -8.64
C VAL A 39 -3.53 -5.31 -7.47
N MET A 40 -2.88 -4.87 -6.40
CA MET A 40 -2.69 -5.68 -5.20
C MET A 40 -3.19 -4.95 -3.95
N VAL A 41 -3.48 -5.72 -2.91
CA VAL A 41 -3.92 -5.24 -1.61
C VAL A 41 -2.85 -5.62 -0.59
N ASP A 42 -2.38 -4.63 0.15
CA ASP A 42 -1.47 -4.83 1.26
C ASP A 42 -2.28 -4.91 2.56
N GLU A 43 -2.16 -6.02 3.27
CA GLU A 43 -2.83 -6.23 4.55
C GLU A 43 -1.81 -6.33 5.70
N TRP A 44 -1.90 -5.41 6.67
CA TRP A 44 -1.17 -5.48 7.92
C TRP A 44 -2.04 -6.09 9.01
N ARG A 45 -1.52 -7.14 9.64
CA ARG A 45 -2.13 -7.80 10.80
C ARG A 45 -1.30 -7.56 12.05
N PHE A 46 -1.89 -6.85 13.00
CA PHE A 46 -1.32 -6.61 14.31
C PHE A 46 -1.84 -7.68 15.26
N ALA A 47 -0.94 -8.47 15.83
CA ALA A 47 -1.29 -9.63 16.65
C ALA A 47 -0.28 -9.86 17.76
N ASP A 48 -0.76 -10.37 18.88
CA ASP A 48 0.08 -10.82 20.00
C ASP A 48 0.46 -12.29 19.81
N ALA A 49 1.63 -12.68 20.33
CA ALA A 49 2.19 -14.02 20.20
C ALA A 49 2.51 -14.60 21.58
N ASP A 50 1.48 -15.06 22.28
CA ASP A 50 1.59 -15.44 23.70
C ASP A 50 1.98 -16.91 23.92
N ARG A 51 1.99 -17.72 22.85
CA ARG A 51 2.33 -19.16 22.93
C ARG A 51 2.86 -19.71 21.62
N ILE A 52 3.57 -20.83 21.72
CA ILE A 52 4.01 -21.65 20.58
C ILE A 52 3.00 -22.79 20.35
N SER A 53 2.77 -23.14 19.08
CA SER A 53 1.91 -24.26 18.71
C SER A 53 2.48 -25.59 19.23
N ARG A 54 1.60 -26.51 19.61
CA ARG A 54 1.98 -27.88 19.98
C ARG A 54 2.20 -28.80 18.76
N GLU A 55 1.76 -28.36 17.59
CA GLU A 55 1.81 -29.12 16.33
C GLU A 55 3.07 -28.83 15.51
N ALA A 56 3.60 -27.60 15.60
CA ALA A 56 4.78 -27.17 14.87
C ALA A 56 5.48 -26.03 15.65
N PRO A 57 6.78 -25.77 15.43
CA PRO A 57 7.51 -24.67 16.07
C PRO A 57 7.14 -23.31 15.46
N ALA A 58 5.85 -22.97 15.49
CA ALA A 58 5.28 -21.73 14.97
C ALA A 58 4.49 -21.01 16.08
N PRO A 59 4.55 -19.67 16.15
CA PRO A 59 3.79 -18.89 17.12
C PRO A 59 2.29 -18.93 16.81
N VAL A 60 1.47 -19.04 17.85
CA VAL A 60 0.02 -18.84 17.71
C VAL A 60 -0.27 -17.35 17.87
N LEU A 61 -0.85 -16.74 16.84
CA LEU A 61 -1.13 -15.32 16.80
C LEU A 61 -2.58 -15.01 17.19
N THR A 62 -2.78 -14.15 18.18
CA THR A 62 -4.08 -13.58 18.52
C THR A 62 -4.24 -12.23 17.82
N LEU A 63 -5.05 -12.19 16.76
CA LEU A 63 -5.25 -10.99 15.96
C LEU A 63 -5.94 -9.89 16.77
N ARG A 64 -5.36 -8.69 16.79
CA ARG A 64 -5.90 -7.49 17.45
C ARG A 64 -6.52 -6.52 16.47
N ARG A 65 -5.80 -6.23 15.38
CA ARG A 65 -6.21 -5.25 14.38
C ARG A 65 -5.74 -5.65 13.00
N ARG A 66 -6.53 -5.28 12.00
CA ARG A 66 -6.18 -5.35 10.59
C ARG A 66 -6.14 -3.93 10.03
N GLN A 67 -5.23 -3.68 9.11
CA GLN A 67 -5.22 -2.49 8.29
C GLN A 67 -5.02 -2.91 6.84
N ILE A 68 -5.85 -2.37 5.96
CA ILE A 68 -5.85 -2.70 4.53
C ILE A 68 -5.52 -1.41 3.78
N SER A 69 -4.57 -1.48 2.85
CA SER A 69 -4.26 -0.38 1.96
C SER A 69 -4.07 -0.89 0.53
N ALA A 70 -4.15 0.01 -0.45
CA ALA A 70 -3.78 -0.30 -1.81
C ALA A 70 -2.27 -0.55 -1.91
N GLY A 71 -1.89 -1.66 -2.53
CA GLY A 71 -0.51 -1.99 -2.85
C GLY A 71 -0.23 -1.80 -4.34
N GLY A 72 1.03 -1.92 -4.73
CA GLY A 72 1.44 -1.99 -6.14
C GLY A 72 1.01 -0.78 -6.95
N GLY A 73 0.38 -1.02 -8.11
CA GLY A 73 -0.16 0.05 -8.96
C GLY A 73 -1.22 0.90 -8.25
N GLY A 74 -1.95 0.31 -7.29
CA GLY A 74 -2.90 1.05 -6.45
C GLY A 74 -2.22 2.04 -5.51
N ASN A 75 -1.07 1.68 -4.92
CA ASN A 75 -0.29 2.60 -4.09
C ASN A 75 0.25 3.77 -4.92
N ALA A 76 0.79 3.48 -6.11
CA ALA A 76 1.29 4.50 -7.02
C ALA A 76 0.19 5.48 -7.44
N ALA A 77 -0.99 4.97 -7.84
CA ALA A 77 -2.13 5.80 -8.18
C ALA A 77 -2.62 6.66 -6.99
N ALA A 78 -2.64 6.10 -5.78
CA ALA A 78 -3.01 6.84 -4.57
C ALA A 78 -2.04 7.98 -4.25
N ASN A 79 -0.72 7.75 -4.39
CA ASN A 79 0.29 8.79 -4.17
C ASN A 79 0.17 9.91 -5.21
N LEU A 80 -0.04 9.57 -6.49
CA LEU A 80 -0.27 10.55 -7.55
C LEU A 80 -1.52 11.39 -7.29
N ALA A 81 -2.61 10.77 -6.85
CA ALA A 81 -3.82 11.49 -6.45
C ALA A 81 -3.58 12.42 -5.26
N ALA A 82 -2.78 12.00 -4.27
CA ALA A 82 -2.40 12.84 -3.13
C ALA A 82 -1.54 14.05 -3.54
N LEU A 83 -0.82 13.96 -4.65
CA LEU A 83 -0.08 15.07 -5.28
C LEU A 83 -0.98 16.00 -6.14
N GLY A 84 -2.29 15.75 -6.20
CA GLY A 84 -3.24 16.56 -6.96
C GLY A 84 -3.43 16.15 -8.41
N ALA A 85 -2.84 15.03 -8.85
CA ALA A 85 -3.08 14.49 -10.19
C ALA A 85 -4.42 13.75 -10.27
N ARG A 86 -4.99 13.68 -11.48
CA ARG A 86 -6.12 12.81 -11.83
C ARG A 86 -5.57 11.45 -12.28
N ALA A 87 -5.41 10.54 -11.33
CA ALA A 87 -4.89 9.20 -11.59
C ALA A 87 -5.99 8.19 -11.94
N ALA A 88 -5.77 7.39 -12.99
CA ALA A 88 -6.53 6.19 -13.31
C ALA A 88 -5.60 4.97 -13.18
N LEU A 89 -6.14 3.82 -12.79
CA LEU A 89 -5.40 2.56 -12.66
C LEU A 89 -5.98 1.53 -13.61
N ALA A 90 -5.13 0.92 -14.43
CA ALA A 90 -5.43 -0.23 -15.25
C ALA A 90 -4.51 -1.39 -14.89
N GLY A 91 -5.08 -2.57 -14.68
CA GLY A 91 -4.32 -3.74 -14.30
C GLY A 91 -5.22 -4.94 -14.04
N TRP A 92 -4.59 -6.08 -13.84
CA TRP A 92 -5.29 -7.30 -13.49
C TRP A 92 -5.51 -7.40 -11.98
N TRP A 93 -6.68 -7.92 -11.57
CA TRP A 93 -7.00 -8.21 -10.18
C TRP A 93 -7.75 -9.56 -10.08
N GLY A 94 -7.65 -10.22 -8.92
CA GLY A 94 -8.33 -11.48 -8.67
C GLY A 94 -9.75 -11.31 -8.11
N THR A 95 -10.64 -12.25 -8.40
CA THR A 95 -12.05 -12.26 -7.95
C THR A 95 -12.32 -13.18 -6.75
N THR A 96 -11.29 -13.56 -6.00
CA THR A 96 -11.42 -14.53 -4.92
C THR A 96 -12.36 -14.00 -3.82
N PRO A 97 -13.41 -14.76 -3.44
CA PRO A 97 -14.33 -14.33 -2.39
C PRO A 97 -13.63 -14.19 -1.04
N PRO A 98 -14.10 -13.28 -0.18
CA PRO A 98 -13.46 -13.05 1.11
C PRO A 98 -13.56 -14.29 2.00
N VAL A 99 -12.40 -14.73 2.52
CA VAL A 99 -12.35 -15.77 3.54
C VAL A 99 -12.54 -15.16 4.94
N ASN A 100 -13.33 -15.81 5.79
CA ASN A 100 -13.56 -15.48 7.22
C ASN A 100 -13.97 -14.02 7.50
N GLY A 101 -15.05 -13.54 6.88
CA GLY A 101 -15.67 -12.25 7.24
C GLY A 101 -14.86 -11.01 6.85
N SER A 102 -13.84 -11.15 5.99
CA SER A 102 -13.22 -10.01 5.32
C SER A 102 -14.29 -9.34 4.42
N PRO A 103 -14.36 -8.00 4.31
CA PRO A 103 -15.26 -7.39 3.33
C PRO A 103 -14.86 -7.89 1.93
N PRO A 104 -15.82 -8.12 1.01
CA PRO A 104 -15.47 -8.37 -0.37
C PRO A 104 -14.55 -7.25 -0.85
N GLY A 105 -13.48 -7.61 -1.56
CA GLY A 105 -12.64 -6.61 -2.22
C GLY A 105 -13.55 -5.80 -3.12
N SER A 106 -13.93 -4.60 -2.66
CA SER A 106 -14.71 -3.71 -3.50
C SER A 106 -13.86 -3.45 -4.72
N PRO A 107 -14.43 -3.49 -5.94
CA PRO A 107 -13.67 -3.09 -7.12
C PRO A 107 -13.00 -1.75 -6.79
N PRO A 108 -11.74 -1.50 -7.20
CA PRO A 108 -11.15 -0.18 -7.07
C PRO A 108 -12.18 0.75 -7.69
N THR A 109 -12.85 1.54 -6.84
CA THR A 109 -13.93 2.39 -7.32
C THR A 109 -13.20 3.31 -8.28
N ALA A 110 -13.58 3.29 -9.56
CA ALA A 110 -13.19 4.35 -10.46
C ALA A 110 -13.90 5.60 -9.95
N SER A 111 -13.42 6.16 -8.85
CA SER A 111 -13.80 7.46 -8.39
C SER A 111 -13.27 8.37 -9.47
N ARG A 112 -14.16 8.74 -10.39
CA ARG A 112 -14.04 10.02 -11.06
C ARG A 112 -14.09 11.06 -9.95
N THR A 113 -12.94 11.32 -9.34
CA THR A 113 -12.72 12.53 -8.58
C THR A 113 -12.73 13.62 -9.65
N ALA A 114 -13.89 14.25 -9.77
CA ALA A 114 -14.10 15.43 -10.58
C ALA A 114 -13.16 16.55 -10.12
#